data_AF-A0A6B3B4M9-F1
#
_entry.id   AF-A0A6B3B4M9-F1
#
_cell.length_a   1.000
_cell.length_b   1.000
_cell.length_c   1.000
_cell.angle_alpha   90.00
_cell.angle_beta   90.00
_cell.angle_gamma   90.00
#
_symmetry.space_group_name_H-M   'P 1'
#
loop_
_entity.id
_entity.type
_entity.pdbx_description
1 polymer ?
#
loop_
_entity_poly.entity_id
_entity_poly.type
_entity_poly.pdbx_seq_one_letter_code
_entity_poly.pdbx_strand_id
1 'polypeptide(L)'
;MFTSLSLTTAGIAGIAATANAAPETGTAAHTAHAAYSMPGMPGMPASTQASGDDPDGDGYIMANPPVTGVTPSMDVPPQAYFHEFQAKCAPTHTAPDDPIVYPGQPGKSHDHTFMGNTTTNANTTAASLETGNTTCLAPGDKSAYWMPSLFKGDQKILPDGVQTIYYKAGVTDYRSVRPFPKGLRFVVGSPMQSKEEFKNLKGTVEGWECGDSFKNYDFPASCPDRRDVQLNLRLQAPSCWDGIHLDTPDHKSHMAYPVAGGANYNSCPADHPVALPMIEFKMAWPVNGDMSQVRLASGAGYSFHYDFMNAWDTATLDAMVTHCIKGGLQCDPHGYDENHPDKGAVLDGNYRLP
;
A
#
# COMPACT_ATOMS: atom_id res chain seq x y z
N MET A 1 -73.24 48.41 22.25
CA MET A 1 -73.98 47.25 21.72
C MET A 1 -73.11 46.04 22.00
N PHE A 2 -73.35 45.30 23.10
CA PHE A 2 -74.25 44.12 23.17
C PHE A 2 -73.88 43.10 22.08
N THR A 3 -73.54 41.81 22.30
CA THR A 3 -73.47 40.94 23.48
C THR A 3 -72.86 39.58 23.04
N SER A 4 -72.06 38.96 23.91
CA SER A 4 -71.92 37.50 24.26
C SER A 4 -72.46 36.37 23.35
N LEU A 5 -71.91 35.14 23.31
CA LEU A 5 -71.87 34.11 24.39
C LEU A 5 -71.04 32.87 23.90
N SER A 6 -69.95 32.46 24.57
CA SER A 6 -69.74 31.29 25.50
C SER A 6 -69.75 29.88 24.86
N LEU A 7 -68.92 28.88 25.22
CA LEU A 7 -68.63 28.21 26.52
C LEU A 7 -67.25 27.48 26.41
N THR A 8 -66.28 27.63 27.34
CA THR A 8 -65.92 26.79 28.53
C THR A 8 -65.68 25.30 28.24
N THR A 9 -64.59 24.63 28.67
CA THR A 9 -64.01 24.37 30.02
C THR A 9 -62.67 23.59 29.82
N ALA A 10 -61.80 23.25 30.78
CA ALA A 10 -61.30 23.74 32.07
C ALA A 10 -60.20 22.73 32.52
N GLY A 11 -59.20 23.20 33.28
CA GLY A 11 -58.18 22.40 33.99
C GLY A 11 -56.79 23.05 33.88
N ILE A 12 -56.35 24.01 34.72
CA ILE A 12 -56.11 24.01 36.19
C ILE A 12 -55.15 22.86 36.58
N ALA A 13 -53.83 23.08 36.57
CA ALA A 13 -52.94 23.63 37.62
C ALA A 13 -52.13 22.49 38.26
N GLY A 14 -50.86 22.64 38.63
CA GLY A 14 -50.00 23.81 38.57
C GLY A 14 -48.64 23.54 39.24
N ILE A 15 -47.96 24.67 39.48
CA ILE A 15 -46.94 24.96 40.49
C ILE A 15 -45.49 24.58 40.14
N ALA A 16 -44.71 25.66 40.12
CA ALA A 16 -43.27 25.76 39.89
C ALA A 16 -42.45 25.36 41.12
N ALA A 17 -41.20 24.95 40.88
CA ALA A 17 -40.09 25.15 41.81
C ALA A 17 -38.81 25.43 41.01
N THR A 18 -38.26 26.62 41.20
CA THR A 18 -36.94 27.05 40.75
C THR A 18 -35.86 26.47 41.65
N ALA A 19 -34.77 25.94 41.08
CA ALA A 19 -33.50 25.79 41.78
C ALA A 19 -32.32 26.01 40.83
N ASN A 20 -31.52 27.03 41.13
CA ASN A 20 -30.21 27.29 40.58
C ASN A 20 -29.21 26.26 41.15
N ALA A 21 -28.43 25.59 40.29
CA ALA A 21 -27.13 25.03 40.66
C ALA A 21 -26.25 24.94 39.41
N ALA A 22 -25.04 25.50 39.50
CA ALA A 22 -23.98 25.39 38.49
C ALA A 22 -23.03 24.21 38.84
N PRO A 23 -22.02 23.90 38.00
CA PRO A 23 -21.85 22.62 37.32
C PRO A 23 -21.06 21.58 38.13
N GLU A 24 -21.44 20.31 38.04
CA GLU A 24 -20.60 19.19 38.46
C GLU A 24 -19.95 18.53 37.24
N THR A 25 -18.62 18.51 37.29
CA THR A 25 -17.71 17.75 36.43
C THR A 25 -17.97 16.26 36.59
N GLY A 26 -18.81 15.70 35.71
CA GLY A 26 -18.95 14.27 35.53
C GLY A 26 -17.85 13.75 34.60
N THR A 27 -16.84 13.11 35.18
CA THR A 27 -15.96 12.17 34.48
C THR A 27 -16.81 11.15 33.73
N ALA A 28 -16.93 11.31 32.41
CA ALA A 28 -17.50 10.30 31.55
C ALA A 28 -16.63 9.05 31.69
N ALA A 29 -17.19 8.02 32.32
CA ALA A 29 -16.63 6.69 32.32
C ALA A 29 -16.37 6.31 30.86
N HIS A 30 -15.11 6.00 30.54
CA HIS A 30 -14.74 5.32 29.32
C HIS A 30 -15.57 4.05 29.25
N THR A 31 -16.66 4.09 28.49
CA THR A 31 -17.37 2.91 28.03
C THR A 31 -16.35 2.05 27.34
N ALA A 32 -16.14 0.85 27.89
CA ALA A 32 -15.32 -0.18 27.28
C ALA A 32 -15.66 -0.27 25.80
N HIS A 33 -14.70 0.09 24.94
CA HIS A 33 -14.78 -0.19 23.52
C HIS A 33 -15.04 -1.69 23.42
N ALA A 34 -16.24 -2.05 22.97
CA ALA A 34 -16.50 -3.39 22.52
C ALA A 34 -15.39 -3.69 21.52
N ALA A 35 -14.63 -4.76 21.75
CA ALA A 35 -13.69 -5.29 20.79
C ALA A 35 -14.49 -5.68 19.54
N TYR A 36 -14.67 -4.71 18.64
CA TYR A 36 -15.14 -4.98 17.31
C TYR A 36 -13.99 -5.74 16.67
N SER A 37 -14.17 -7.05 16.56
CA SER A 37 -13.35 -7.89 15.70
C SER A 37 -13.48 -7.32 14.30
N MET A 38 -12.52 -6.48 13.93
CA MET A 38 -12.45 -5.92 12.59
C MET A 38 -12.27 -7.10 11.63
N PRO A 39 -13.10 -7.22 10.58
CA PRO A 39 -12.90 -8.26 9.61
C PRO A 39 -11.58 -7.97 8.88
N GLY A 40 -10.50 -8.54 9.37
CA GLY A 40 -9.24 -8.64 8.64
C GLY A 40 -9.42 -9.50 7.39
N MET A 41 -8.35 -9.71 6.63
CA MET A 41 -8.41 -10.52 5.42
C MET A 41 -9.12 -11.87 5.68
N PRO A 42 -10.08 -12.27 4.83
CA PRO A 42 -10.86 -13.48 5.05
C PRO A 42 -9.99 -14.69 5.37
N GLY A 43 -10.22 -15.31 6.52
CA GLY A 43 -9.53 -16.51 6.98
C GLY A 43 -8.28 -16.30 7.84
N MET A 44 -7.82 -15.06 8.02
CA MET A 44 -6.76 -14.73 8.98
C MET A 44 -7.36 -14.39 10.34
N PRO A 45 -6.71 -14.75 11.47
CA PRO A 45 -7.12 -14.26 12.79
C PRO A 45 -7.12 -12.73 12.79
N ALA A 46 -8.19 -12.11 13.29
CA ALA A 46 -8.27 -10.67 13.42
C ALA A 46 -7.17 -10.12 14.34
N SER A 47 -6.69 -8.91 14.05
CA SER A 47 -5.80 -8.18 14.95
C SER A 47 -6.48 -7.93 16.30
N THR A 48 -5.70 -7.93 17.38
CA THR A 48 -6.18 -7.57 18.73
C THR A 48 -5.85 -6.13 19.13
N GLN A 49 -5.17 -5.39 18.25
CA GLN A 49 -4.74 -4.01 18.48
C GLN A 49 -5.01 -3.15 17.25
N ALA A 50 -5.28 -1.87 17.47
CA ALA A 50 -5.33 -0.85 16.43
C ALA A 50 -3.91 -0.34 16.11
N SER A 51 -3.74 0.22 14.91
CA SER A 51 -2.49 0.89 14.54
C SER A 51 -2.28 2.15 15.38
N GLY A 52 -1.03 2.55 15.61
CA GLY A 52 -0.75 3.86 16.20
C GLY A 52 -1.18 5.04 15.32
N ASP A 53 -1.43 4.79 14.02
CA ASP A 53 -2.00 5.75 13.08
C ASP A 53 -3.55 5.73 13.05
N ASP A 54 -4.18 4.81 13.79
CA ASP A 54 -5.63 4.62 13.94
C ASP A 54 -6.03 4.88 15.41
N PRO A 55 -6.17 6.15 15.83
CA PRO A 55 -6.35 6.49 17.23
C PRO A 55 -7.74 6.19 17.80
N ASP A 56 -8.77 6.04 16.96
CA ASP A 56 -10.12 5.66 17.39
C ASP A 56 -10.38 4.14 17.30
N GLY A 57 -9.50 3.41 16.61
CA GLY A 57 -9.50 1.96 16.54
C GLY A 57 -10.60 1.40 15.67
N ASP A 58 -11.12 2.21 14.74
CA ASP A 58 -12.19 1.82 13.82
C ASP A 58 -11.66 1.17 12.52
N GLY A 59 -10.35 0.94 12.44
CA GLY A 59 -9.68 0.26 11.34
C GLY A 59 -9.58 1.10 10.06
N TYR A 60 -10.08 2.33 10.05
CA TYR A 60 -9.90 3.27 8.96
C TYR A 60 -8.84 4.30 9.33
N ILE A 61 -7.83 4.45 8.47
CA ILE A 61 -6.85 5.53 8.62
C ILE A 61 -7.22 6.60 7.60
N MET A 62 -7.67 7.76 8.07
CA MET A 62 -8.12 8.85 7.20
C MET A 62 -6.93 9.62 6.60
N ALA A 63 -7.03 9.98 5.32
CA ALA A 63 -6.11 10.92 4.70
C ALA A 63 -6.36 12.34 5.20
N ASN A 64 -5.28 13.09 5.44
CA ASN A 64 -5.34 14.47 5.88
C ASN A 64 -4.36 15.36 5.09
N PRO A 65 -4.86 16.24 4.19
CA PRO A 65 -6.25 16.37 3.77
C PRO A 65 -6.70 15.22 2.85
N PRO A 66 -8.01 14.90 2.79
CA PRO A 66 -8.53 14.01 1.76
C PRO A 66 -8.51 14.69 0.38
N VAL A 67 -8.46 13.87 -0.67
CA VAL A 67 -8.52 14.29 -2.07
C VAL A 67 -9.93 14.03 -2.61
N THR A 68 -10.78 15.06 -2.56
CA THR A 68 -12.18 14.96 -2.98
C THR A 68 -12.45 15.71 -4.29
N GLY A 69 -13.60 15.44 -4.91
CA GLY A 69 -14.04 16.14 -6.13
C GLY A 69 -13.25 15.77 -7.39
N VAL A 70 -12.49 14.68 -7.36
CA VAL A 70 -11.74 14.20 -8.52
C VAL A 70 -12.67 13.41 -9.44
N THR A 71 -12.64 13.73 -10.73
CA THR A 71 -13.21 12.89 -11.78
C THR A 71 -12.06 12.15 -12.46
N PRO A 72 -12.14 10.81 -12.64
CA PRO A 72 -11.10 10.08 -13.36
C PRO A 72 -10.84 10.70 -14.74
N SER A 73 -9.57 10.89 -15.08
CA SER A 73 -9.23 11.40 -16.41
C SER A 73 -9.62 10.39 -17.48
N MET A 74 -10.13 10.90 -18.60
CA MET A 74 -10.46 10.14 -19.82
C MET A 74 -9.55 10.51 -21.00
N ASP A 75 -8.51 11.32 -20.75
CA ASP A 75 -7.62 11.84 -21.78
C ASP A 75 -6.64 10.77 -22.28
N VAL A 76 -6.24 10.89 -23.54
CA VAL A 76 -5.16 10.08 -24.13
C VAL A 76 -4.00 11.01 -24.48
N PRO A 77 -2.95 11.07 -23.65
CA PRO A 77 -1.78 11.88 -23.95
C PRO A 77 -1.02 11.37 -25.17
N PRO A 78 -0.07 12.17 -25.72
CA PRO A 78 0.87 11.67 -26.71
C PRO A 78 1.58 10.40 -26.23
N GLN A 79 1.84 9.49 -27.18
CA GLN A 79 2.50 8.23 -26.87
C GLN A 79 3.88 8.49 -26.23
N ALA A 80 4.06 7.93 -25.03
CA ALA A 80 5.34 7.76 -24.38
C ALA A 80 5.51 6.27 -24.09
N TYR A 81 6.66 5.70 -24.45
CA TYR A 81 6.90 4.26 -24.27
C TYR A 81 7.01 3.88 -22.79
N PHE A 82 7.52 4.78 -21.98
CA PHE A 82 7.69 4.62 -20.54
C PHE A 82 7.10 5.82 -19.81
N HIS A 83 6.78 5.61 -18.53
CA HIS A 83 6.20 6.61 -17.62
C HIS A 83 6.41 6.07 -16.21
N GLU A 84 7.69 5.90 -15.85
CA GLU A 84 8.10 5.19 -14.66
C GLU A 84 9.39 5.73 -14.05
N PHE A 85 9.60 5.43 -12.76
CA PHE A 85 10.91 5.55 -12.12
C PHE A 85 11.19 4.33 -11.23
N GLN A 86 12.48 4.12 -10.94
CA GLN A 86 12.95 3.02 -10.11
C GLN A 86 13.28 3.49 -8.69
N ALA A 87 12.63 2.93 -7.69
CA ALA A 87 13.15 2.92 -6.33
C ALA A 87 14.07 1.69 -6.17
N LYS A 88 15.30 1.92 -5.73
CA LYS A 88 16.32 0.86 -5.58
C LYS A 88 16.69 0.71 -4.11
N CYS A 89 16.24 -0.37 -3.47
CA CYS A 89 16.38 -0.58 -2.03
C CYS A 89 16.92 -1.99 -1.72
N ALA A 90 17.87 -2.09 -0.81
CA ALA A 90 18.39 -3.39 -0.36
C ALA A 90 17.53 -3.99 0.77
N PRO A 91 17.48 -5.32 0.92
CA PRO A 91 16.94 -5.96 2.12
C PRO A 91 17.61 -5.42 3.39
N THR A 92 16.81 -5.16 4.42
CA THR A 92 17.29 -4.63 5.71
C THR A 92 17.42 -5.74 6.73
N HIS A 93 16.31 -6.45 6.98
CA HIS A 93 16.22 -7.54 7.95
C HIS A 93 14.99 -8.40 7.63
N THR A 94 14.79 -9.42 8.45
CA THR A 94 13.59 -10.26 8.39
C THR A 94 12.99 -10.42 9.78
N ALA A 95 11.67 -10.44 9.88
CA ALA A 95 10.97 -10.65 11.14
C ALA A 95 9.56 -11.24 10.90
N PRO A 96 9.02 -12.01 11.86
CA PRO A 96 7.62 -12.45 11.87
C PRO A 96 6.62 -11.35 12.25
N ASP A 97 6.83 -10.15 11.71
CA ASP A 97 6.09 -8.94 12.05
C ASP A 97 5.30 -8.44 10.84
N ASP A 98 4.16 -7.82 11.08
CA ASP A 98 3.37 -7.14 10.05
C ASP A 98 2.64 -5.95 10.68
N PRO A 99 3.13 -4.71 10.52
CA PRO A 99 2.51 -3.55 11.15
C PRO A 99 1.19 -3.10 10.49
N ILE A 100 0.83 -3.64 9.32
CA ILE A 100 -0.45 -3.38 8.68
C ILE A 100 -1.49 -4.37 9.24
N VAL A 101 -1.21 -5.67 9.13
CA VAL A 101 -2.17 -6.74 9.48
C VAL A 101 -2.22 -7.00 10.99
N TYR A 102 -1.08 -6.88 11.68
CA TYR A 102 -0.94 -7.14 13.12
C TYR A 102 -0.18 -6.01 13.84
N PRO A 103 -0.71 -4.76 13.80
CA PRO A 103 -0.08 -3.63 14.47
C PRO A 103 0.13 -3.93 15.96
N GLY A 104 1.29 -3.52 16.49
CA GLY A 104 1.65 -3.66 17.90
C GLY A 104 1.81 -5.10 18.40
N GLN A 105 1.83 -6.09 17.50
CA GLN A 105 1.89 -7.52 17.86
C GLN A 105 3.11 -8.22 17.24
N PRO A 106 4.32 -8.03 17.82
CA PRO A 106 5.53 -8.70 17.37
C PRO A 106 5.38 -10.23 17.30
N GLY A 107 5.89 -10.83 16.24
CA GLY A 107 5.87 -12.29 16.04
C GLY A 107 4.51 -12.90 15.72
N LYS A 108 3.49 -12.07 15.46
CA LYS A 108 2.14 -12.54 15.18
C LYS A 108 1.95 -12.98 13.72
N SER A 109 2.77 -12.48 12.81
CA SER A 109 2.71 -12.84 11.39
C SER A 109 3.66 -13.98 11.05
N HIS A 110 3.66 -14.39 9.79
CA HIS A 110 4.74 -15.19 9.24
C HIS A 110 5.97 -14.31 8.96
N ASP A 111 7.13 -14.92 8.73
CA ASP A 111 8.38 -14.20 8.51
C ASP A 111 8.37 -13.43 7.19
N HIS A 112 8.61 -12.12 7.27
CA HIS A 112 8.75 -11.24 6.13
C HIS A 112 10.20 -10.82 5.93
N THR A 113 10.58 -10.58 4.67
CA THR A 113 11.80 -9.85 4.30
C THR A 113 11.45 -8.39 4.07
N PHE A 114 12.10 -7.50 4.83
CA PHE A 114 11.88 -6.06 4.79
C PHE A 114 12.94 -5.35 3.94
N MET A 115 12.55 -4.29 3.25
CA MET A 115 13.36 -3.45 2.38
C MET A 115 13.00 -1.97 2.56
N GLY A 116 13.94 -1.09 2.21
CA GLY A 116 13.78 0.36 2.33
C GLY A 116 14.05 0.82 3.75
N ASN A 117 13.00 1.20 4.49
CA ASN A 117 13.16 1.67 5.85
C ASN A 117 13.84 0.61 6.76
N THR A 118 14.85 1.04 7.53
CA THR A 118 15.63 0.15 8.40
C THR A 118 15.01 -0.08 9.76
N THR A 119 13.94 0.62 10.12
CA THR A 119 13.31 0.56 11.44
C THR A 119 11.95 -0.13 11.43
N THR A 120 11.48 -0.64 10.29
CA THR A 120 10.21 -1.35 10.19
C THR A 120 10.16 -2.54 11.16
N ASN A 121 9.09 -2.65 11.93
CA ASN A 121 8.75 -3.74 12.85
C ASN A 121 7.25 -3.71 13.17
N ALA A 122 6.73 -4.58 14.03
CA ALA A 122 5.30 -4.63 14.35
C ALA A 122 4.70 -3.32 14.91
N ASN A 123 5.51 -2.41 15.48
CA ASN A 123 5.04 -1.12 16.01
C ASN A 123 5.16 0.04 15.00
N THR A 124 5.41 -0.26 13.73
CA THR A 124 5.61 0.78 12.71
C THR A 124 4.36 1.63 12.53
N THR A 125 4.56 2.93 12.54
CA THR A 125 3.62 3.97 12.14
C THR A 125 4.20 4.81 11.02
N ALA A 126 3.36 5.57 10.30
CA ALA A 126 3.81 6.51 9.29
C ALA A 126 4.87 7.48 9.87
N ALA A 127 4.60 8.05 11.05
CA ALA A 127 5.53 8.95 11.74
C ALA A 127 6.86 8.27 12.11
N SER A 128 6.84 7.00 12.54
CA SER A 128 8.07 6.29 12.88
C SER A 128 8.99 6.13 11.67
N LEU A 129 8.43 5.81 10.49
CA LEU A 129 9.20 5.63 9.25
C LEU A 129 9.90 6.92 8.84
N GLU A 130 9.27 8.08 9.01
CA GLU A 130 9.86 9.38 8.69
C GLU A 130 11.14 9.68 9.47
N THR A 131 11.24 9.17 10.69
CA THR A 131 12.42 9.34 11.54
C THR A 131 13.48 8.26 11.31
N GLY A 132 13.11 7.17 10.63
CA GLY A 132 13.99 6.07 10.30
C GLY A 132 15.05 6.41 9.23
N ASN A 133 16.04 5.51 9.12
CA ASN A 133 16.96 5.47 7.98
C ASN A 133 16.40 4.56 6.88
N THR A 134 17.04 4.56 5.72
CA THR A 134 16.64 3.74 4.57
C THR A 134 17.86 3.10 3.90
N THR A 135 17.66 1.94 3.28
CA THR A 135 18.60 1.32 2.33
C THR A 135 18.30 1.68 0.88
N CYS A 136 17.26 2.48 0.62
CA CYS A 136 17.01 3.00 -0.71
C CYS A 136 18.11 3.98 -1.14
N LEU A 137 18.47 3.96 -2.41
CA LEU A 137 19.49 4.88 -2.95
C LEU A 137 19.11 6.35 -2.77
N ALA A 138 17.82 6.67 -2.95
CA ALA A 138 17.27 7.98 -2.61
C ALA A 138 17.00 8.06 -1.10
N PRO A 139 17.72 8.92 -0.34
CA PRO A 139 17.49 9.06 1.10
C PRO A 139 16.11 9.64 1.45
N GLY A 140 15.46 10.26 0.46
CA GLY A 140 14.07 10.70 0.55
C GLY A 140 13.07 9.55 0.58
N ASP A 141 13.42 8.35 0.13
CA ASP A 141 12.53 7.18 0.24
C ASP A 141 12.72 6.48 1.57
N LYS A 142 11.90 6.85 2.56
CA LYS A 142 11.84 6.16 3.85
C LYS A 142 10.70 5.16 3.94
N SER A 143 10.10 4.78 2.80
CA SER A 143 8.97 3.85 2.77
C SER A 143 9.40 2.46 3.22
N ALA A 144 8.45 1.71 3.74
CA ALA A 144 8.63 0.30 4.09
C ALA A 144 8.02 -0.58 2.99
N TYR A 145 8.80 -1.57 2.56
CA TYR A 145 8.42 -2.57 1.57
C TYR A 145 8.70 -3.94 2.16
N TRP A 146 7.74 -4.85 2.17
CA TRP A 146 8.01 -6.20 2.65
C TRP A 146 7.18 -7.25 1.92
N MET A 147 7.66 -8.49 2.00
CA MET A 147 7.06 -9.66 1.36
C MET A 147 7.43 -10.91 2.17
N PRO A 148 6.72 -12.04 2.02
CA PRO A 148 7.06 -13.28 2.70
C PRO A 148 8.50 -13.71 2.40
N SER A 149 9.25 -14.05 3.44
CA SER A 149 10.61 -14.54 3.27
C SER A 149 10.62 -15.87 2.50
N LEU A 150 11.56 -16.02 1.57
CA LEU A 150 11.76 -17.25 0.83
C LEU A 150 12.69 -18.19 1.60
N PHE A 151 12.41 -19.48 1.54
CA PHE A 151 13.22 -20.53 2.13
C PHE A 151 13.49 -21.63 1.11
N LYS A 152 14.64 -22.30 1.24
CA LYS A 152 14.92 -23.62 0.66
C LYS A 152 15.22 -24.57 1.81
N GLY A 153 14.28 -25.46 2.12
CA GLY A 153 14.31 -26.23 3.37
C GLY A 153 14.19 -25.30 4.58
N ASP A 154 15.20 -25.33 5.46
CA ASP A 154 15.30 -24.45 6.63
C ASP A 154 16.17 -23.20 6.37
N GLN A 155 16.85 -23.14 5.23
CA GLN A 155 17.68 -21.99 4.88
C GLN A 155 16.81 -20.87 4.34
N LYS A 156 16.84 -19.72 5.02
CA LYS A 156 16.27 -18.47 4.51
C LYS A 156 17.13 -17.95 3.35
N ILE A 157 16.48 -17.58 2.25
CA ILE A 157 17.10 -17.04 1.04
C ILE A 157 16.63 -15.59 0.89
N LEU A 158 17.57 -14.65 1.00
CA LEU A 158 17.29 -13.24 0.78
C LEU A 158 17.44 -12.90 -0.70
N PRO A 159 16.71 -11.89 -1.21
CA PRO A 159 17.01 -11.31 -2.50
C PRO A 159 18.46 -10.82 -2.57
N ASP A 160 19.10 -10.98 -3.73
CA ASP A 160 20.51 -10.61 -3.89
C ASP A 160 20.66 -9.10 -4.20
N GLY A 161 21.42 -8.40 -3.36
CA GLY A 161 21.74 -6.98 -3.55
C GLY A 161 20.53 -6.04 -3.50
N VAL A 162 20.65 -4.91 -4.22
CA VAL A 162 19.64 -3.86 -4.28
C VAL A 162 18.49 -4.28 -5.20
N GLN A 163 17.28 -4.38 -4.64
CA GLN A 163 16.09 -4.74 -5.40
C GLN A 163 15.52 -3.52 -6.11
N THR A 164 14.85 -3.75 -7.25
CA THR A 164 14.20 -2.69 -8.02
C THR A 164 12.69 -2.76 -7.81
N ILE A 165 12.14 -1.66 -7.31
CA ILE A 165 10.71 -1.43 -7.12
C ILE A 165 10.32 -0.35 -8.12
N TYR A 166 9.44 -0.67 -9.06
CA TYR A 166 9.03 0.29 -10.08
C TYR A 166 7.80 1.07 -9.62
N TYR A 167 7.81 2.37 -9.91
CA TYR A 167 6.66 3.25 -9.80
C TYR A 167 6.22 3.62 -11.20
N LYS A 168 5.07 3.10 -11.66
CA LYS A 168 4.57 3.25 -13.04
C LYS A 168 3.23 3.99 -13.05
N ALA A 169 2.77 4.53 -14.17
CA ALA A 169 1.49 5.25 -14.21
C ALA A 169 0.23 4.39 -13.93
N GLY A 170 0.19 3.14 -14.40
CA GLY A 170 -0.98 2.23 -14.27
C GLY A 170 -2.21 2.62 -15.11
N VAL A 171 -2.43 3.91 -15.37
CA VAL A 171 -3.52 4.48 -16.19
C VAL A 171 -3.02 5.05 -17.51
N THR A 172 -3.91 5.20 -18.50
CA THR A 172 -3.55 5.75 -19.82
C THR A 172 -3.17 7.23 -19.76
N ASP A 173 -3.90 8.06 -19.01
CA ASP A 173 -3.48 9.44 -18.77
C ASP A 173 -2.42 9.51 -17.67
N TYR A 174 -1.18 9.15 -18.01
CA TYR A 174 -0.04 9.19 -17.09
C TYR A 174 0.22 10.58 -16.47
N ARG A 175 -0.30 11.66 -17.07
CA ARG A 175 -0.18 13.03 -16.54
C ARG A 175 -1.11 13.29 -15.36
N SER A 176 -2.15 12.46 -15.18
CA SER A 176 -3.12 12.55 -14.08
C SER A 176 -2.62 11.96 -12.76
N VAL A 177 -1.55 11.16 -12.81
CA VAL A 177 -0.97 10.46 -11.66
C VAL A 177 -0.49 11.45 -10.60
N ARG A 178 -0.85 11.23 -9.33
CA ARG A 178 -0.43 12.06 -8.19
C ARG A 178 0.57 11.31 -7.31
N PRO A 179 1.46 11.99 -6.57
CA PRO A 179 2.29 11.31 -5.58
C PRO A 179 1.43 10.64 -4.51
N PHE A 180 1.91 9.52 -3.95
CA PHE A 180 1.24 8.85 -2.83
C PHE A 180 1.11 9.81 -1.64
N PRO A 181 -0.07 9.88 -0.97
CA PRO A 181 -0.18 10.58 0.29
C PRO A 181 0.63 9.85 1.36
N LYS A 182 1.17 10.61 2.31
CA LYS A 182 2.00 10.07 3.38
C LYS A 182 1.21 9.09 4.23
N GLY A 183 1.84 7.97 4.59
CA GLY A 183 1.21 6.93 5.41
C GLY A 183 0.22 6.02 4.68
N LEU A 184 -0.06 6.25 3.38
CA LEU A 184 -0.82 5.30 2.55
C LEU A 184 -0.17 3.93 2.67
N ARG A 185 -0.98 2.91 2.94
CA ARG A 185 -0.52 1.54 3.08
C ARG A 185 -1.54 0.57 2.52
N PHE A 186 -1.06 -0.52 1.95
CA PHE A 186 -1.94 -1.56 1.41
C PHE A 186 -1.18 -2.87 1.29
N VAL A 187 -1.95 -3.95 1.14
CA VAL A 187 -1.43 -5.29 0.86
C VAL A 187 -1.88 -5.76 -0.51
N VAL A 188 -0.97 -6.30 -1.32
CA VAL A 188 -1.23 -6.82 -2.67
C VAL A 188 -1.17 -8.34 -2.67
N GLY A 189 -2.18 -9.02 -3.21
CA GLY A 189 -2.31 -10.48 -3.11
C GLY A 189 -2.82 -10.93 -1.75
N SER A 190 -2.65 -12.20 -1.39
CA SER A 190 -3.02 -12.73 -0.07
C SER A 190 -2.23 -13.99 0.27
N PRO A 191 -1.86 -14.20 1.56
CA PRO A 191 -1.25 -15.46 1.99
C PRO A 191 -2.21 -16.66 1.87
N MET A 192 -3.52 -16.42 1.75
CA MET A 192 -4.55 -17.45 1.71
C MET A 192 -5.10 -17.73 0.31
N GLN A 193 -4.65 -16.99 -0.71
CA GLN A 193 -5.13 -17.20 -2.07
C GLN A 193 -4.73 -18.58 -2.59
N SER A 194 -5.60 -19.18 -3.37
CA SER A 194 -5.33 -20.38 -4.14
C SER A 194 -4.45 -20.08 -5.35
N LYS A 195 -3.89 -21.14 -5.95
CA LYS A 195 -3.15 -21.04 -7.21
C LYS A 195 -3.93 -20.36 -8.34
N GLU A 196 -5.23 -20.66 -8.46
CA GLU A 196 -6.07 -20.08 -9.51
C GLU A 196 -6.38 -18.60 -9.22
N GLU A 197 -6.57 -18.22 -7.95
CA GLU A 197 -6.70 -16.82 -7.57
C GLU A 197 -5.42 -16.03 -7.83
N PHE A 198 -4.24 -16.56 -7.48
CA PHE A 198 -2.96 -15.92 -7.77
C PHE A 198 -2.74 -15.75 -9.28
N LYS A 199 -3.06 -16.77 -10.07
CA LYS A 199 -2.99 -16.72 -11.54
C LYS A 199 -3.89 -15.65 -12.14
N ASN A 200 -5.09 -15.47 -11.59
CA ASN A 200 -6.09 -14.54 -12.11
C ASN A 200 -6.08 -13.18 -11.41
N LEU A 201 -5.19 -12.97 -10.45
CA LEU A 201 -4.98 -11.68 -9.80
C LEU A 201 -4.52 -10.67 -10.86
N LYS A 202 -5.22 -9.54 -10.96
CA LYS A 202 -4.97 -8.53 -12.00
C LYS A 202 -3.52 -8.04 -12.06
N GLY A 203 -2.84 -8.01 -10.91
CA GLY A 203 -1.45 -7.56 -10.80
C GLY A 203 -0.40 -8.63 -11.13
N THR A 204 -0.77 -9.89 -11.32
CA THR A 204 0.21 -10.97 -11.56
C THR A 204 0.81 -10.82 -12.96
N VAL A 205 2.14 -10.65 -13.01
CA VAL A 205 2.87 -10.50 -14.27
C VAL A 205 3.68 -11.75 -14.54
N GLU A 206 3.24 -12.58 -15.49
CA GLU A 206 3.94 -13.79 -15.95
C GLU A 206 4.24 -14.86 -14.87
N GLY A 207 3.80 -14.69 -13.62
CA GLY A 207 4.04 -15.63 -12.52
C GLY A 207 5.51 -15.75 -12.12
N TRP A 208 5.88 -16.87 -11.52
CA TRP A 208 7.26 -17.21 -11.16
C TRP A 208 8.09 -17.55 -12.39
N GLU A 209 9.25 -16.94 -12.48
CA GLU A 209 10.17 -17.04 -13.61
C GLU A 209 11.52 -17.61 -13.14
N CYS A 210 12.10 -18.55 -13.90
CA CYS A 210 13.40 -19.13 -13.59
C CYS A 210 14.13 -19.59 -14.85
N GLY A 211 15.11 -18.80 -15.30
CA GLY A 211 15.73 -18.99 -16.61
C GLY A 211 14.68 -18.87 -17.72
N ASP A 212 14.55 -19.92 -18.54
CA ASP A 212 13.57 -19.98 -19.63
C ASP A 212 12.17 -20.48 -19.19
N SER A 213 11.97 -20.76 -17.90
CA SER A 213 10.67 -21.13 -17.33
C SER A 213 9.91 -19.89 -16.89
N PHE A 214 8.69 -19.69 -17.40
CA PHE A 214 7.81 -18.56 -17.10
C PHE A 214 6.35 -19.05 -17.05
N LYS A 215 5.41 -18.20 -16.61
CA LYS A 215 3.98 -18.54 -16.40
C LYS A 215 3.76 -19.65 -15.37
N ASN A 216 4.62 -19.70 -14.35
CA ASN A 216 4.45 -20.62 -13.23
C ASN A 216 3.66 -19.94 -12.11
N TYR A 217 2.48 -20.45 -11.78
CA TYR A 217 1.65 -19.90 -10.68
C TYR A 217 1.86 -20.63 -9.36
N ASP A 218 2.97 -21.36 -9.26
CA ASP A 218 3.56 -21.92 -8.05
C ASP A 218 5.07 -22.03 -8.33
N PHE A 219 5.88 -22.42 -7.36
CA PHE A 219 7.29 -22.66 -7.64
C PHE A 219 7.45 -23.75 -8.71
N PRO A 220 8.25 -23.52 -9.76
CA PRO A 220 8.58 -24.59 -10.70
C PRO A 220 9.31 -25.70 -9.96
N ALA A 221 9.10 -26.97 -10.34
CA ALA A 221 9.74 -28.11 -9.66
C ALA A 221 11.28 -28.11 -9.79
N SER A 222 11.79 -27.47 -10.84
CA SER A 222 13.22 -27.29 -11.05
C SER A 222 13.50 -26.01 -11.84
N CYS A 223 14.73 -25.54 -11.70
CA CYS A 223 15.33 -24.43 -12.41
C CYS A 223 16.64 -24.89 -13.08
N PRO A 224 17.07 -24.27 -14.19
CA PRO A 224 18.42 -24.51 -14.70
C PRO A 224 19.47 -24.21 -13.62
N ASP A 225 20.33 -25.19 -13.33
CA ASP A 225 21.36 -25.10 -12.28
C ASP A 225 22.60 -24.37 -12.80
N ARG A 226 22.52 -23.04 -12.86
CA ARG A 226 23.60 -22.16 -13.30
C ARG A 226 23.67 -20.90 -12.44
N ARG A 227 24.87 -20.35 -12.27
CA ARG A 227 25.12 -19.20 -11.39
C ARG A 227 24.36 -17.92 -11.79
N ASP A 228 24.04 -17.77 -13.07
CA ASP A 228 23.30 -16.63 -13.64
C ASP A 228 21.77 -16.76 -13.50
N VAL A 229 21.27 -17.91 -13.02
CA VAL A 229 19.84 -18.17 -12.91
C VAL A 229 19.35 -17.86 -11.50
N GLN A 230 18.32 -17.03 -11.44
CA GLN A 230 17.59 -16.66 -10.22
C GLN A 230 16.12 -17.05 -10.38
N LEU A 231 15.46 -17.27 -9.25
CA LEU A 231 14.00 -17.31 -9.19
C LEU A 231 13.50 -15.87 -9.11
N ASN A 232 12.55 -15.50 -9.97
CA ASN A 232 12.04 -14.14 -10.08
C ASN A 232 10.50 -14.13 -9.98
N LEU A 233 9.97 -13.01 -9.52
CA LEU A 233 8.53 -12.73 -9.56
C LEU A 233 8.29 -11.25 -9.82
N ARG A 234 7.22 -10.95 -10.56
CA ARG A 234 6.66 -9.60 -10.68
C ARG A 234 5.20 -9.56 -10.23
N LEU A 235 4.89 -8.64 -9.34
CA LEU A 235 3.52 -8.39 -8.87
C LEU A 235 3.23 -6.89 -8.81
N GLN A 236 2.15 -6.45 -9.46
CA GLN A 236 1.71 -5.06 -9.54
C GLN A 236 0.62 -4.75 -8.52
N ALA A 237 0.68 -3.59 -7.90
CA ALA A 237 -0.35 -3.05 -7.01
C ALA A 237 -1.54 -2.50 -7.81
N PRO A 238 -2.71 -2.34 -7.17
CA PRO A 238 -3.71 -1.39 -7.66
C PRO A 238 -3.14 0.04 -7.67
N SER A 239 -3.64 0.90 -8.58
CA SER A 239 -3.09 2.25 -8.82
C SER A 239 -4.16 3.35 -8.82
N CYS A 240 -5.35 3.04 -8.32
CA CYS A 240 -6.47 3.96 -8.18
C CYS A 240 -6.91 3.99 -6.73
N TRP A 241 -7.07 5.18 -6.16
CA TRP A 241 -7.32 5.40 -4.74
C TRP A 241 -8.64 6.15 -4.53
N ASP A 242 -9.36 5.83 -3.47
CA ASP A 242 -10.63 6.47 -3.10
C ASP A 242 -10.50 7.96 -2.74
N GLY A 243 -9.29 8.43 -2.45
CA GLY A 243 -9.02 9.81 -2.07
C GLY A 243 -9.28 10.12 -0.59
N ILE A 244 -9.75 9.15 0.20
CA ILE A 244 -10.26 9.35 1.55
C ILE A 244 -9.43 8.57 2.58
N HIS A 245 -9.10 7.30 2.32
CA HIS A 245 -8.50 6.42 3.33
C HIS A 245 -7.05 6.05 2.99
N LEU A 246 -6.12 6.32 3.90
CA LEU A 246 -4.76 5.80 3.84
C LEU A 246 -4.68 4.30 4.13
N ASP A 247 -5.68 3.76 4.83
CA ASP A 247 -5.89 2.34 5.05
C ASP A 247 -7.37 2.05 5.34
N THR A 248 -7.81 0.84 5.01
CA THR A 248 -9.15 0.30 5.34
C THR A 248 -9.02 -0.98 6.14
N PRO A 249 -10.07 -1.45 6.86
CA PRO A 249 -9.95 -2.63 7.72
C PRO A 249 -9.46 -3.92 7.04
N ASP A 250 -9.64 -4.05 5.72
CA ASP A 250 -9.18 -5.18 4.91
C ASP A 250 -7.81 -4.93 4.24
N HIS A 251 -7.24 -3.74 4.45
CA HIS A 251 -6.01 -3.21 3.89
C HIS A 251 -5.95 -3.17 2.35
N LYS A 252 -7.12 -3.15 1.70
CA LYS A 252 -7.26 -3.30 0.25
C LYS A 252 -8.34 -2.41 -0.36
N SER A 253 -9.52 -2.32 0.26
CA SER A 253 -10.71 -1.71 -0.34
C SER A 253 -10.62 -0.22 -0.66
N HIS A 254 -9.65 0.51 -0.10
CA HIS A 254 -9.37 1.89 -0.50
C HIS A 254 -8.57 2.01 -1.82
N MET A 255 -8.10 0.88 -2.37
CA MET A 255 -7.32 0.80 -3.60
C MET A 255 -8.01 -0.10 -4.64
N ALA A 256 -7.97 0.31 -5.91
CA ALA A 256 -8.54 -0.42 -7.03
C ALA A 256 -7.59 -0.50 -8.23
N TYR A 257 -7.69 -1.59 -8.98
CA TYR A 257 -7.01 -1.70 -10.26
C TYR A 257 -7.77 -0.86 -11.29
N PRO A 258 -7.07 -0.19 -12.22
CA PRO A 258 -7.70 0.49 -13.34
C PRO A 258 -8.68 -0.42 -14.09
N VAL A 259 -9.76 0.18 -14.58
CA VAL A 259 -10.71 -0.49 -15.45
C VAL A 259 -10.34 -0.23 -16.91
N ALA A 260 -10.36 -1.30 -17.70
CA ALA A 260 -10.20 -1.19 -19.14
C ALA A 260 -11.46 -0.58 -19.74
N GLY A 261 -11.32 0.55 -20.43
CA GLY A 261 -12.30 1.11 -21.34
C GLY A 261 -11.85 0.90 -22.78
N GLY A 262 -12.72 0.41 -23.67
CA GLY A 262 -12.45 0.37 -25.11
C GLY A 262 -11.08 -0.23 -25.54
N ALA A 263 -10.58 0.20 -26.70
CA ALA A 263 -9.37 -0.34 -27.31
C ALA A 263 -8.08 0.20 -26.63
N ASN A 264 -7.63 -0.48 -25.58
CA ASN A 264 -6.37 -0.23 -24.86
C ASN A 264 -6.33 1.04 -24.00
N TYR A 265 -7.45 1.39 -23.40
CA TYR A 265 -7.53 2.53 -22.49
C TYR A 265 -7.79 2.05 -21.06
N ASN A 266 -6.98 2.50 -20.09
CA ASN A 266 -7.11 2.17 -18.68
C ASN A 266 -7.36 3.46 -17.88
N SER A 267 -8.41 3.47 -17.06
CA SER A 267 -8.75 4.59 -16.18
C SER A 267 -9.13 4.12 -14.81
N CYS A 268 -9.06 5.04 -13.85
CA CYS A 268 -9.58 4.75 -12.52
C CYS A 268 -11.10 4.67 -12.50
N PRO A 269 -11.69 3.74 -11.74
CA PRO A 269 -13.13 3.68 -11.56
C PRO A 269 -13.62 4.90 -10.73
N ALA A 270 -14.91 5.21 -10.83
CA ALA A 270 -15.48 6.41 -10.24
C ALA A 270 -15.44 6.43 -8.69
N ASP A 271 -15.41 5.26 -8.06
CA ASP A 271 -15.28 5.09 -6.61
C ASP A 271 -13.82 5.18 -6.13
N HIS A 272 -12.85 5.10 -7.04
CA HIS A 272 -11.42 5.25 -6.75
C HIS A 272 -10.75 6.27 -7.67
N PRO A 273 -11.21 7.54 -7.69
CA PRO A 273 -10.94 8.42 -8.81
C PRO A 273 -9.50 8.98 -8.86
N VAL A 274 -8.70 8.77 -7.81
CA VAL A 274 -7.35 9.34 -7.72
C VAL A 274 -6.32 8.37 -8.28
N ALA A 275 -5.76 8.69 -9.44
CA ALA A 275 -4.64 7.93 -10.01
C ALA A 275 -3.36 8.15 -9.18
N LEU A 276 -2.76 7.05 -8.73
CA LEU A 276 -1.48 7.00 -8.00
C LEU A 276 -0.49 6.10 -8.77
N PRO A 277 0.82 6.11 -8.45
CA PRO A 277 1.75 5.21 -9.10
C PRO A 277 1.37 3.75 -8.83
N MET A 278 1.42 2.92 -9.85
CA MET A 278 1.39 1.47 -9.74
C MET A 278 2.76 0.98 -9.28
N ILE A 279 2.84 0.49 -8.05
CA ILE A 279 4.04 -0.21 -7.56
C ILE A 279 4.12 -1.57 -8.26
N GLU A 280 5.28 -1.91 -8.80
CA GLU A 280 5.61 -3.28 -9.23
C GLU A 280 6.81 -3.77 -8.44
N PHE A 281 6.59 -4.81 -7.63
CA PHE A 281 7.67 -5.55 -7.02
C PHE A 281 8.27 -6.45 -8.08
N LYS A 282 9.55 -6.24 -8.42
CA LYS A 282 10.35 -7.15 -9.23
C LYS A 282 11.45 -7.72 -8.34
N MET A 283 11.24 -8.94 -7.87
CA MET A 283 12.08 -9.55 -6.84
C MET A 283 12.81 -10.76 -7.40
N ALA A 284 14.09 -10.88 -7.06
CA ALA A 284 14.97 -11.95 -7.54
C ALA A 284 15.70 -12.62 -6.37
N TRP A 285 15.59 -13.94 -6.27
CA TRP A 285 16.27 -14.75 -5.26
C TRP A 285 17.35 -15.62 -5.92
N PRO A 286 18.56 -15.68 -5.34
CA PRO A 286 19.66 -16.49 -5.85
C PRO A 286 19.46 -17.97 -5.51
N VAL A 287 18.37 -18.56 -6.01
CA VAL A 287 18.01 -19.97 -5.85
C VAL A 287 17.66 -20.58 -7.21
N ASN A 288 18.18 -21.77 -7.45
CA ASN A 288 17.98 -22.54 -8.68
C ASN A 288 18.22 -24.04 -8.43
N GLY A 289 18.30 -24.83 -9.50
CA GLY A 289 18.46 -26.28 -9.44
C GLY A 289 17.19 -26.99 -8.97
N ASP A 290 17.31 -27.88 -7.99
CA ASP A 290 16.16 -28.51 -7.33
C ASP A 290 15.38 -27.48 -6.50
N MET A 291 14.10 -27.30 -6.83
CA MET A 291 13.20 -26.34 -6.20
C MET A 291 12.15 -27.01 -5.31
N SER A 292 12.21 -28.33 -5.13
CA SER A 292 11.21 -29.12 -4.38
C SER A 292 11.04 -28.71 -2.92
N GLN A 293 12.06 -28.08 -2.33
CA GLN A 293 12.03 -27.57 -0.96
C GLN A 293 11.86 -26.04 -0.87
N VAL A 294 11.65 -25.37 -2.01
CA VAL A 294 11.44 -23.92 -2.02
C VAL A 294 10.03 -23.60 -1.57
N ARG A 295 9.92 -22.67 -0.62
CA ARG A 295 8.66 -22.21 -0.04
C ARG A 295 8.76 -20.75 0.39
N LEU A 296 7.62 -20.09 0.50
CA LEU A 296 7.49 -18.84 1.24
C LEU A 296 7.27 -19.15 2.73
N ALA A 297 7.54 -18.17 3.58
CA ALA A 297 7.09 -18.18 4.97
C ALA A 297 5.56 -18.31 5.09
N SER A 298 4.83 -17.78 4.10
CA SER A 298 3.38 -17.90 3.94
C SER A 298 2.94 -19.21 3.26
N GLY A 299 3.84 -20.13 2.89
CA GLY A 299 3.51 -21.40 2.26
C GLY A 299 3.97 -21.56 0.81
N ALA A 300 3.07 -21.98 -0.07
CA ALA A 300 3.37 -22.26 -1.49
C ALA A 300 3.68 -20.99 -2.28
N GLY A 301 4.17 -21.10 -3.53
CA GLY A 301 4.53 -19.95 -4.34
C GLY A 301 3.34 -19.04 -4.66
N TYR A 302 2.13 -19.58 -4.70
CA TYR A 302 0.91 -18.79 -4.90
C TYR A 302 0.46 -18.03 -3.65
N SER A 303 1.03 -18.23 -2.45
CA SER A 303 0.72 -17.38 -1.29
C SER A 303 1.56 -16.10 -1.24
N PHE A 304 2.24 -15.77 -2.35
CA PHE A 304 2.97 -14.52 -2.48
C PHE A 304 2.04 -13.32 -2.38
N HIS A 305 2.45 -12.38 -1.57
CA HIS A 305 1.88 -11.05 -1.43
C HIS A 305 3.02 -10.10 -1.12
N TYR A 306 2.74 -8.82 -1.18
CA TYR A 306 3.62 -7.83 -0.60
C TYR A 306 2.83 -6.69 -0.01
N ASP A 307 3.54 -5.92 0.79
CA ASP A 307 2.98 -4.89 1.62
C ASP A 307 3.84 -3.64 1.46
N PHE A 308 3.17 -2.50 1.54
CA PHE A 308 3.78 -1.20 1.35
C PHE A 308 3.22 -0.22 2.37
N MET A 309 4.09 0.61 2.94
CA MET A 309 3.71 1.79 3.71
C MET A 309 4.54 2.98 3.24
N ASN A 310 3.87 3.98 2.68
CA ASN A 310 4.51 5.15 2.10
C ASN A 310 5.09 6.06 3.19
N ALA A 311 6.38 6.36 3.09
CA ALA A 311 7.04 7.38 3.87
C ALA A 311 8.10 8.14 3.06
N TRP A 312 7.90 8.26 1.75
CA TRP A 312 8.67 9.18 0.94
C TRP A 312 8.60 10.61 1.50
N ASP A 313 9.72 11.32 1.42
CA ASP A 313 9.74 12.77 1.45
C ASP A 313 8.81 13.31 0.36
N THR A 314 7.84 14.14 0.76
CA THR A 314 6.74 14.55 -0.11
C THR A 314 7.23 15.36 -1.31
N ALA A 315 8.21 16.26 -1.10
CA ALA A 315 8.77 17.06 -2.18
C ALA A 315 9.54 16.17 -3.17
N THR A 316 10.31 15.22 -2.66
CA THR A 316 11.08 14.28 -3.48
C THR A 316 10.15 13.41 -4.34
N LEU A 317 9.12 12.81 -3.74
CA LEU A 317 8.18 11.97 -4.49
C LEU A 317 7.39 12.77 -5.53
N ASP A 318 6.94 13.98 -5.20
CA ASP A 318 6.23 14.85 -6.16
C ASP A 318 7.12 15.21 -7.35
N ALA A 319 8.40 15.53 -7.11
CA ALA A 319 9.35 15.81 -8.17
C ALA A 319 9.61 14.57 -9.06
N MET A 320 9.78 13.39 -8.46
CA MET A 320 9.97 12.13 -9.19
C MET A 320 8.73 11.78 -10.05
N VAL A 321 7.53 11.89 -9.49
CA VAL A 321 6.28 11.63 -10.23
C VAL A 321 6.10 12.65 -11.35
N THR A 322 6.33 13.92 -11.09
CA THR A 322 6.14 15.00 -12.07
C THR A 322 7.12 14.90 -13.22
N HIS A 323 8.39 14.61 -12.95
CA HIS A 323 9.40 14.51 -13.99
C HIS A 323 9.30 13.17 -14.75
N CYS A 324 9.25 12.06 -14.03
CA CYS A 324 9.41 10.73 -14.64
C CYS A 324 8.10 10.16 -15.18
N ILE A 325 7.05 10.17 -14.35
CA ILE A 325 5.76 9.61 -14.75
C ILE A 325 5.03 10.58 -15.67
N LYS A 326 4.77 11.81 -15.20
CA LYS A 326 4.03 12.81 -16.01
C LYS A 326 4.83 13.31 -17.21
N GLY A 327 6.16 13.25 -17.16
CA GLY A 327 7.03 13.56 -18.29
C GLY A 327 7.17 12.44 -19.32
N GLY A 328 6.66 11.23 -19.04
CA GLY A 328 6.71 10.10 -19.97
C GLY A 328 8.12 9.55 -20.17
N LEU A 329 8.88 9.40 -19.08
CA LEU A 329 10.29 8.97 -19.09
C LEU A 329 10.47 7.59 -18.46
N GLN A 330 11.63 6.98 -18.72
CA GLN A 330 12.11 5.77 -18.05
C GLN A 330 13.24 6.10 -17.08
N CYS A 331 12.88 6.57 -15.90
CA CYS A 331 13.87 7.06 -14.96
C CYS A 331 14.55 5.94 -14.15
N ASP A 332 15.84 6.10 -13.95
CA ASP A 332 16.61 5.44 -12.90
C ASP A 332 16.30 6.06 -11.50
N PRO A 333 17.00 5.65 -10.42
CA PRO A 333 16.77 6.21 -9.09
C PRO A 333 17.19 7.67 -8.90
N HIS A 334 17.94 8.30 -9.82
CA HIS A 334 18.18 9.74 -9.82
C HIS A 334 17.03 10.52 -10.47
N GLY A 335 16.06 9.84 -11.07
CA GLY A 335 15.09 10.50 -11.95
C GLY A 335 15.71 10.85 -13.31
N TYR A 336 16.75 10.13 -13.74
CA TYR A 336 17.41 10.33 -15.02
C TYR A 336 16.99 9.25 -16.02
N ASP A 337 16.69 9.64 -17.25
CA ASP A 337 16.39 8.72 -18.35
C ASP A 337 17.57 8.68 -19.34
N GLU A 338 18.23 7.52 -19.43
CA GLU A 338 19.37 7.30 -20.32
C GLU A 338 19.05 7.55 -21.81
N ASN A 339 17.78 7.38 -22.20
CA ASN A 339 17.31 7.60 -23.57
C ASN A 339 16.93 9.06 -23.83
N HIS A 340 16.77 9.87 -22.79
CA HIS A 340 16.40 11.30 -22.87
C HIS A 340 17.31 12.17 -21.99
N PRO A 341 18.64 12.18 -22.23
CA PRO A 341 19.60 12.90 -21.40
C PRO A 341 19.36 14.42 -21.37
N ASP A 342 18.71 14.96 -22.41
CA ASP A 342 18.33 16.37 -22.52
C ASP A 342 17.33 16.82 -21.46
N LYS A 343 16.59 15.88 -20.85
CA LYS A 343 15.63 16.16 -19.78
C LYS A 343 16.29 16.36 -18.42
N GLY A 344 17.53 15.91 -18.25
CA GLY A 344 18.23 15.97 -16.97
C GLY A 344 17.69 14.97 -15.94
N ALA A 345 18.18 15.09 -14.71
CA ALA A 345 17.82 14.26 -13.57
C ALA A 345 17.00 15.06 -12.55
N VAL A 346 16.17 14.37 -11.77
CA VAL A 346 15.43 14.97 -10.64
C VAL A 346 16.35 15.23 -9.45
N LEU A 347 17.23 14.27 -9.18
CA LEU A 347 18.09 14.25 -8.00
C LEU A 347 19.55 14.46 -8.38
N ASP A 348 20.31 15.08 -7.47
CA ASP A 348 21.74 15.32 -7.60
C ASP A 348 22.56 14.01 -7.47
N GLY A 349 23.89 14.14 -7.50
CA GLY A 349 24.81 13.01 -7.33
C GLY A 349 24.75 12.34 -5.95
N ASN A 350 24.05 12.93 -4.97
CA ASN A 350 23.77 12.36 -3.66
C ASN A 350 22.33 11.85 -3.53
N TYR A 351 21.59 11.75 -4.63
CA TYR A 351 20.18 11.37 -4.69
C TYR A 351 19.27 12.28 -3.84
N ARG A 352 19.57 13.57 -3.78
CA ARG A 352 18.74 14.59 -3.12
C ARG A 352 18.22 15.60 -4.14
N LEU A 353 17.12 16.26 -3.80
CA LEU A 353 16.69 17.43 -4.56
C LEU A 353 17.80 18.51 -4.53
N PRO A 354 18.06 19.19 -5.66
CA PRO A 354 19.09 20.23 -5.77
C PRO A 354 18.93 21.44 -4.84
#